data_AF-A0A257LVJ9-F1
#
_entry.id   AF-A0A257LVJ9-F1
#
_cell.length_a   1.000
_cell.length_b   1.000
_cell.length_c   1.000
_cell.angle_alpha   90.00
_cell.angle_beta   90.00
_cell.angle_gamma   90.00
#
_symmetry.space_group_name_H-M   'P 1'
#
loop_
_entity.id
_entity.type
_entity.pdbx_description
1 polymer ?
#
loop_
_entity_poly.entity_id
_entity_poly.type
_entity_poly.pdbx_seq_one_letter_code
_entity_poly.pdbx_strand_id
1 'polypeptide(L)'
;ASTATINVLANATLFVAATTPHTASLMLNGGDTGESIGQLRLDSGAVWSGPITLAGAITGAGDTTVGSFTGTGTISGNIGETGGAQALSKSGAGNIVLSGTNSYTGLTTVAAGAIIAGSNSALGTTDAGTVVTNATSLRLANGITIPAIPLNLRGTGANNGTAGNFSGGLTTADNASATWSGSVTLGDSNARIGSGNNGTLHLSGPILGSGANQSLSLSSGSSTTLGTVVLSGANNFTGNISIVRGNLRLGAANTLPATAILDVGSANIVENTTFDLAGFSQSLAGLRRTSTNATQASTVTNSSATAATLTRDVRYVASGSGANVNALSIDAAGFMLSATFAINYRSSGKAYTQSITVTRATP
;
A
#
# COMPACT_ATOMS: atom_id res chain seq x y z
N ALA A 1 25.76 -4.49 -33.84
CA ALA A 1 24.76 -4.85 -34.86
C ALA A 1 23.44 -4.21 -34.44
N SER A 2 22.72 -3.53 -35.34
CA SER A 2 21.35 -3.07 -35.03
C SER A 2 20.53 -4.32 -34.73
N THR A 3 20.12 -4.48 -33.47
CA THR A 3 19.25 -5.58 -33.09
C THR A 3 17.95 -5.45 -33.88
N ALA A 4 17.50 -6.54 -34.50
CA ALA A 4 16.22 -6.56 -35.20
C ALA A 4 15.12 -6.10 -34.25
N THR A 5 14.17 -5.30 -34.74
CA THR A 5 13.00 -4.88 -33.97
C THR A 5 11.86 -5.85 -34.21
N ILE A 6 11.30 -6.41 -33.14
CA ILE A 6 10.08 -7.20 -33.17
C ILE A 6 8.89 -6.23 -33.07
N ASN A 7 7.97 -6.34 -34.03
CA ASN A 7 6.77 -5.51 -34.08
C ASN A 7 5.56 -6.38 -33.73
N VAL A 8 4.90 -6.09 -32.61
CA VAL A 8 3.61 -6.69 -32.26
C VAL A 8 2.52 -5.73 -32.74
N LEU A 9 1.73 -6.19 -33.71
CA LEU A 9 0.65 -5.42 -34.31
C LEU A 9 -0.67 -5.67 -33.55
N ALA A 10 -1.73 -4.97 -33.94
CA ALA A 10 -3.08 -5.27 -33.48
C ALA A 10 -3.46 -6.74 -33.78
N ASN A 11 -4.28 -7.33 -32.91
CA ASN A 11 -4.68 -8.74 -32.89
C ASN A 11 -3.51 -9.73 -32.75
N ALA A 12 -2.38 -9.31 -32.18
CA ALA A 12 -1.24 -10.17 -31.94
C ALA A 12 -0.75 -10.11 -30.48
N THR A 13 -0.14 -11.20 -30.06
CA THR A 13 0.58 -11.30 -28.79
C THR A 13 1.91 -11.99 -29.04
N LEU A 14 2.99 -11.40 -28.51
CA LEU A 14 4.27 -12.07 -28.38
C LEU A 14 4.30 -12.81 -27.04
N PHE A 15 4.34 -14.14 -27.11
CA PHE A 15 4.47 -14.99 -25.94
C PHE A 15 5.91 -15.45 -25.76
N VAL A 16 6.45 -15.24 -24.55
CA VAL A 16 7.78 -15.71 -24.13
C VAL A 16 7.65 -16.55 -22.87
N ALA A 17 8.16 -17.78 -22.92
CA ALA A 17 8.22 -18.70 -21.78
C ALA A 17 9.65 -19.17 -21.45
N ALA A 18 10.64 -18.79 -22.27
CA ALA A 18 12.03 -19.15 -22.03
C ALA A 18 12.66 -18.21 -20.99
N THR A 19 13.45 -18.76 -20.07
CA THR A 19 14.15 -17.99 -19.03
C THR A 19 15.40 -17.28 -19.56
N THR A 20 15.86 -17.62 -20.76
CA THR A 20 16.97 -16.93 -21.43
C THR A 20 16.57 -15.50 -21.81
N PRO A 21 17.32 -14.47 -21.41
CA PRO A 21 16.97 -13.09 -21.71
C PRO A 21 16.87 -12.78 -23.21
N HIS A 22 15.76 -12.19 -23.63
CA HIS A 22 15.58 -11.67 -24.99
C HIS A 22 16.01 -10.21 -25.07
N THR A 23 16.94 -9.89 -25.98
CA THR A 23 17.60 -8.57 -26.07
C THR A 23 17.18 -7.73 -27.28
N ALA A 24 16.28 -8.26 -28.13
CA ALA A 24 15.75 -7.55 -29.28
C ALA A 24 14.93 -6.32 -28.87
N SER A 25 14.93 -5.28 -29.70
CA SER A 25 14.01 -4.16 -29.51
C SER A 25 12.57 -4.64 -29.76
N LEU A 26 11.62 -4.17 -28.96
CA LEU A 26 10.19 -4.49 -29.09
C LEU A 26 9.39 -3.23 -29.33
N MET A 27 8.51 -3.25 -30.32
CA MET A 27 7.48 -2.23 -30.50
C MET A 27 6.10 -2.85 -30.31
N LEU A 28 5.34 -2.32 -29.35
CA LEU A 28 3.96 -2.70 -29.04
C LEU A 28 3.03 -1.66 -29.66
N ASN A 29 2.37 -2.00 -30.78
CA ASN A 29 1.62 -1.03 -31.59
C ASN A 29 0.17 -0.80 -31.13
N GLY A 30 -0.23 -1.38 -29.99
CA GLY A 30 -1.59 -1.23 -29.47
C GLY A 30 -2.65 -1.88 -30.35
N GLY A 31 -3.89 -1.43 -30.22
CA GLY A 31 -5.07 -2.07 -30.77
C GLY A 31 -5.58 -3.18 -29.86
N ASP A 32 -6.37 -4.07 -30.44
CA ASP A 32 -6.80 -5.29 -29.76
C ASP A 32 -5.63 -6.27 -29.65
N THR A 33 -5.60 -7.11 -28.62
CA THR A 33 -4.55 -8.10 -28.38
C THR A 33 -4.89 -9.45 -29.00
N GLY A 34 -3.89 -10.28 -29.26
CA GLY A 34 -4.13 -11.66 -29.71
C GLY A 34 -4.72 -12.55 -28.61
N GLU A 35 -4.49 -12.18 -27.34
CA GLU A 35 -5.07 -12.80 -26.15
C GLU A 35 -5.16 -11.80 -25.00
N SER A 36 -6.05 -12.06 -24.04
CA SER A 36 -6.32 -11.16 -22.90
C SER A 36 -5.18 -11.00 -21.88
N ILE A 37 -4.04 -11.67 -22.08
CA ILE A 37 -2.84 -11.55 -21.24
C ILE A 37 -1.89 -10.45 -21.76
N GLY A 38 -2.23 -9.83 -22.88
CA GLY A 38 -1.60 -8.60 -23.37
C GLY A 38 -0.76 -8.79 -24.62
N GLN A 39 -0.27 -7.68 -25.21
CA GLN A 39 0.57 -7.75 -26.42
C GLN A 39 1.93 -8.40 -26.16
N LEU A 40 2.45 -8.31 -24.94
CA LEU A 40 3.60 -9.08 -24.47
C LEU A 40 3.23 -9.94 -23.28
N ARG A 41 3.29 -11.26 -23.44
CA ARG A 41 3.10 -12.24 -22.36
C ARG A 41 4.45 -12.85 -21.96
N LEU A 42 4.79 -12.74 -20.67
CA LEU A 42 5.98 -13.32 -20.08
C LEU A 42 5.58 -14.28 -18.95
N ASP A 43 5.79 -15.58 -19.15
CA ASP A 43 5.47 -16.61 -18.15
C ASP A 43 6.72 -17.30 -17.62
N SER A 44 6.57 -18.00 -16.49
CA SER A 44 7.54 -19.02 -16.03
C SER A 44 8.99 -18.54 -15.91
N GLY A 45 9.21 -17.30 -15.47
CA GLY A 45 10.56 -16.73 -15.30
C GLY A 45 11.13 -16.10 -16.57
N ALA A 46 10.32 -15.91 -17.62
CA ALA A 46 10.75 -15.27 -18.86
C ALA A 46 11.28 -13.84 -18.63
N VAL A 47 12.33 -13.48 -19.36
CA VAL A 47 13.01 -12.19 -19.24
C VAL A 47 13.07 -11.47 -20.59
N TRP A 48 12.52 -10.25 -20.63
CA TRP A 48 12.72 -9.30 -21.72
C TRP A 48 13.69 -8.21 -21.30
N SER A 49 14.89 -8.20 -21.91
CA SER A 49 15.96 -7.24 -21.61
C SER A 49 16.16 -6.18 -22.67
N GLY A 50 15.65 -6.39 -23.89
CA GLY A 50 15.69 -5.37 -24.93
C GLY A 50 14.74 -4.20 -24.64
N PRO A 51 14.97 -3.02 -25.23
CA PRO A 51 14.10 -1.87 -25.03
C PRO A 51 12.70 -2.14 -25.60
N ILE A 52 11.68 -1.60 -24.93
CA ILE A 52 10.28 -1.66 -25.36
C ILE A 52 9.80 -0.25 -25.69
N THR A 53 9.17 -0.08 -26.85
CA THR A 53 8.47 1.16 -27.23
C THR A 53 6.97 0.89 -27.26
N LEU A 54 6.22 1.63 -26.44
CA LEU A 54 4.76 1.71 -26.53
C LEU A 54 4.40 2.66 -27.68
N ALA A 55 3.77 2.17 -28.74
CA ALA A 55 3.53 2.95 -29.96
C ALA A 55 2.05 3.22 -30.26
N GLY A 56 1.13 2.59 -29.51
CA GLY A 56 -0.30 2.83 -29.64
C GLY A 56 -1.07 2.35 -28.42
N ALA A 57 -2.29 2.87 -28.27
CA ALA A 57 -3.18 2.53 -27.16
C ALA A 57 -3.79 1.14 -27.35
N ILE A 58 -3.99 0.41 -26.24
CA ILE A 58 -4.81 -0.80 -26.22
C ILE A 58 -6.29 -0.41 -26.31
N THR A 59 -7.03 -0.99 -27.26
CA THR A 59 -8.43 -0.60 -27.54
C THR A 59 -9.45 -1.66 -27.16
N GLY A 60 -9.06 -2.94 -27.15
CA GLY A 60 -9.95 -4.05 -26.90
C GLY A 60 -10.39 -4.14 -25.44
N ALA A 61 -11.65 -4.51 -25.22
CA ALA A 61 -12.18 -4.66 -23.88
C ALA A 61 -11.55 -5.86 -23.16
N GLY A 62 -10.84 -5.61 -22.06
CA GLY A 62 -10.12 -6.65 -21.31
C GLY A 62 -8.69 -6.90 -21.81
N ASP A 63 -8.28 -6.23 -22.88
CA ASP A 63 -6.94 -6.32 -23.42
C ASP A 63 -5.98 -5.47 -22.60
N THR A 64 -4.69 -5.83 -22.67
CA THR A 64 -3.64 -5.13 -21.92
C THR A 64 -2.31 -5.05 -22.65
N THR A 65 -1.40 -4.24 -22.13
CA THR A 65 -0.08 -4.06 -22.73
C THR A 65 0.82 -5.27 -22.47
N VAL A 66 0.88 -5.70 -21.21
CA VAL A 66 1.77 -6.78 -20.75
C VAL A 66 1.06 -7.73 -19.80
N GLY A 67 1.55 -8.95 -19.68
CA GLY A 67 1.01 -9.87 -18.70
C GLY A 67 1.80 -11.13 -18.45
N SER A 68 1.31 -11.86 -17.47
CA SER A 68 1.82 -13.16 -17.08
C SER A 68 0.62 -13.99 -16.64
N PHE A 69 0.38 -15.13 -17.26
CA PHE A 69 -0.74 -15.99 -16.90
C PHE A 69 -0.51 -16.60 -15.52
N THR A 70 0.68 -17.15 -15.29
CA THR A 70 1.14 -17.68 -14.00
C THR A 70 2.64 -17.42 -13.80
N GLY A 71 3.08 -17.47 -12.55
CA GLY A 71 4.47 -17.27 -12.21
C GLY A 71 4.87 -15.80 -12.28
N THR A 72 6.11 -15.52 -12.67
CA THR A 72 6.66 -14.17 -12.75
C THR A 72 7.42 -14.00 -14.05
N GLY A 73 7.09 -12.99 -14.84
CA GLY A 73 7.91 -12.49 -15.94
C GLY A 73 8.70 -11.25 -15.52
N THR A 74 9.79 -10.95 -16.21
CA THR A 74 10.64 -9.77 -15.95
C THR A 74 10.85 -8.96 -17.21
N ILE A 75 10.60 -7.66 -17.13
CA ILE A 75 11.02 -6.67 -18.11
C ILE A 75 12.15 -5.85 -17.48
N SER A 76 13.39 -6.17 -17.87
CA SER A 76 14.59 -5.45 -17.44
C SER A 76 15.05 -4.39 -18.44
N GLY A 77 14.56 -4.46 -19.68
CA GLY A 77 14.75 -3.39 -20.66
C GLY A 77 13.92 -2.15 -20.32
N ASN A 78 14.38 -0.99 -20.79
CA ASN A 78 13.66 0.27 -20.60
C ASN A 78 12.39 0.28 -21.44
N ILE A 79 11.28 0.71 -20.85
CA ILE A 79 10.02 0.99 -21.53
C ILE A 79 9.93 2.51 -21.79
N GLY A 80 9.91 2.88 -23.06
CA GLY A 80 9.62 4.22 -23.55
C GLY A 80 8.33 4.25 -24.38
N GLU A 81 8.03 5.39 -24.99
CA GLU A 81 6.83 5.58 -25.80
C GLU A 81 7.10 6.43 -27.05
N THR A 82 6.18 6.36 -28.02
CA THR A 82 6.12 7.25 -29.17
C THR A 82 4.66 7.63 -29.46
N GLY A 83 4.46 8.75 -30.15
CA GLY A 83 3.11 9.23 -30.50
C GLY A 83 2.31 9.80 -29.32
N GLY A 84 2.99 10.20 -28.24
CA GLY A 84 2.36 10.77 -27.03
C GLY A 84 2.29 9.77 -25.87
N ALA A 85 1.58 10.15 -24.81
CA ALA A 85 1.44 9.34 -23.61
C ALA A 85 0.75 8.01 -23.91
N GLN A 86 1.41 6.89 -23.61
CA GLN A 86 0.87 5.55 -23.79
C GLN A 86 0.69 4.85 -22.44
N ALA A 87 -0.48 4.26 -22.22
CA ALA A 87 -0.77 3.53 -21.00
C ALA A 87 -0.05 2.18 -20.96
N LEU A 88 0.40 1.79 -19.75
CA LEU A 88 0.90 0.46 -19.46
C LEU A 88 -0.13 -0.28 -18.59
N SER A 89 -0.81 -1.28 -19.14
CA SER A 89 -1.71 -2.12 -18.37
C SER A 89 -1.16 -3.54 -18.21
N LYS A 90 -1.30 -4.09 -17.00
CA LYS A 90 -0.85 -5.44 -16.61
C LYS A 90 -2.04 -6.36 -16.34
N SER A 91 -2.13 -7.49 -17.05
CA SER A 91 -3.13 -8.55 -16.84
C SER A 91 -2.51 -9.93 -16.57
N GLY A 92 -3.37 -10.94 -16.35
CA GLY A 92 -2.99 -12.29 -15.96
C GLY A 92 -2.65 -12.39 -14.46
N ALA A 93 -2.88 -13.57 -13.88
CA ALA A 93 -2.75 -13.79 -12.44
C ALA A 93 -1.29 -13.80 -11.95
N GLY A 94 -0.33 -14.00 -12.86
CA GLY A 94 1.10 -13.92 -12.57
C GLY A 94 1.59 -12.49 -12.33
N ASN A 95 2.89 -12.37 -12.06
CA ASN A 95 3.54 -11.10 -11.77
C ASN A 95 4.36 -10.61 -12.95
N ILE A 96 4.54 -9.29 -13.07
CA ILE A 96 5.56 -8.70 -13.93
C ILE A 96 6.49 -7.85 -13.09
N VAL A 97 7.79 -8.14 -13.14
CA VAL A 97 8.85 -7.28 -12.61
C VAL A 97 9.19 -6.23 -13.65
N LEU A 98 9.14 -4.95 -13.26
CA LEU A 98 9.63 -3.83 -14.06
C LEU A 98 10.93 -3.32 -13.41
N SER A 99 12.09 -3.64 -13.98
CA SER A 99 13.38 -3.24 -13.42
C SER A 99 14.19 -2.30 -14.33
N GLY A 100 13.70 -2.03 -15.54
CA GLY A 100 14.25 -1.01 -16.43
C GLY A 100 14.11 0.41 -15.88
N THR A 101 14.82 1.36 -16.51
CA THR A 101 14.61 2.80 -16.28
C THR A 101 13.55 3.28 -17.26
N ASN A 102 12.28 3.22 -16.86
CA ASN A 102 11.17 3.50 -17.77
C ASN A 102 10.89 5.01 -17.86
N SER A 103 10.46 5.46 -19.03
CA SER A 103 10.26 6.87 -19.35
C SER A 103 8.91 7.17 -20.02
N TYR A 104 8.00 6.20 -20.06
CA TYR A 104 6.64 6.44 -20.55
C TYR A 104 5.89 7.37 -19.59
N THR A 105 4.98 8.16 -20.14
CA THR A 105 4.24 9.19 -19.40
C THR A 105 2.76 8.88 -19.21
N GLY A 106 2.25 7.83 -19.88
CA GLY A 106 0.87 7.38 -19.69
C GLY A 106 0.62 6.67 -18.36
N LEU A 107 -0.66 6.41 -18.09
CA LEU A 107 -1.13 5.77 -16.85
C LEU A 107 -0.61 4.33 -16.74
N THR A 108 -0.15 3.93 -15.54
CA THR A 108 0.07 2.51 -15.24
C THR A 108 -1.17 1.91 -14.58
N THR A 109 -1.64 0.75 -15.04
CA THR A 109 -2.78 0.03 -14.43
C THR A 109 -2.42 -1.41 -14.12
N VAL A 110 -2.54 -1.82 -12.85
CA VAL A 110 -2.48 -3.22 -12.44
C VAL A 110 -3.89 -3.77 -12.47
N ALA A 111 -4.24 -4.53 -13.52
CA ALA A 111 -5.58 -5.07 -13.73
C ALA A 111 -5.74 -6.50 -13.21
N ALA A 112 -4.65 -7.29 -13.18
CA ALA A 112 -4.60 -8.61 -12.53
C ALA A 112 -3.18 -8.96 -12.04
N GLY A 113 -3.11 -9.82 -11.02
CA GLY A 113 -1.85 -10.26 -10.42
C GLY A 113 -1.11 -9.11 -9.73
N ALA A 114 0.20 -9.01 -9.97
CA ALA A 114 0.99 -7.90 -9.44
C ALA A 114 2.01 -7.32 -10.43
N ILE A 115 2.29 -6.03 -10.27
CA ILE A 115 3.53 -5.40 -10.74
C ILE A 115 4.52 -5.38 -9.58
N ILE A 116 5.77 -5.78 -9.84
CA ILE A 116 6.88 -5.64 -8.92
C ILE A 116 7.80 -4.54 -9.46
N ALA A 117 7.81 -3.38 -8.81
CA ALA A 117 8.72 -2.30 -9.14
C ALA A 117 10.13 -2.65 -8.66
N GLY A 118 11.03 -2.92 -9.61
CA GLY A 118 12.43 -3.30 -9.39
C GLY A 118 13.44 -2.17 -9.59
N SER A 119 12.98 -0.96 -9.89
CA SER A 119 13.80 0.25 -10.03
C SER A 119 13.02 1.49 -9.58
N ASN A 120 13.72 2.60 -9.32
CA ASN A 120 13.10 3.87 -8.90
C ASN A 120 12.22 4.50 -10.00
N SER A 121 12.50 4.17 -11.27
CA SER A 121 11.76 4.63 -12.45
C SER A 121 10.93 3.52 -13.07
N ALA A 122 10.62 2.46 -12.32
CA ALA A 122 9.90 1.29 -12.83
C ALA A 122 8.51 1.63 -13.38
N LEU A 123 7.88 2.70 -12.88
CA LEU A 123 6.52 3.11 -13.24
C LEU A 123 6.48 4.30 -14.22
N GLY A 124 7.62 4.61 -14.86
CA GLY A 124 7.73 5.75 -15.78
C GLY A 124 7.86 7.10 -15.07
N THR A 125 7.60 8.18 -15.80
CA THR A 125 7.61 9.57 -15.29
C THR A 125 6.20 10.16 -15.31
N THR A 126 5.20 9.33 -15.01
CA THR A 126 3.79 9.60 -15.27
C THR A 126 3.14 10.46 -14.19
N ASP A 127 2.72 11.67 -14.57
CA ASP A 127 1.77 12.47 -13.78
C ASP A 127 0.36 11.86 -13.81
N ALA A 128 0.05 11.03 -14.82
CA ALA A 128 -1.22 10.32 -14.89
C ALA A 128 -1.35 9.27 -13.77
N GLY A 129 -0.22 8.81 -13.22
CA GLY A 129 -0.17 8.02 -12.00
C GLY A 129 -0.21 6.51 -12.21
N THR A 130 -0.57 5.81 -11.14
CA THR A 130 -0.78 4.37 -11.12
C THR A 130 -2.15 4.04 -10.54
N VAL A 131 -2.85 3.08 -11.13
CA VAL A 131 -4.09 2.49 -10.60
C VAL A 131 -3.83 1.04 -10.24
N VAL A 132 -4.10 0.69 -8.98
CA VAL A 132 -4.15 -0.70 -8.52
C VAL A 132 -5.62 -1.06 -8.34
N THR A 133 -6.12 -1.99 -9.14
CA THR A 133 -7.52 -2.45 -9.05
C THR A 133 -7.70 -3.44 -7.90
N ASN A 134 -8.96 -3.72 -7.56
CA ASN A 134 -9.28 -4.68 -6.50
C ASN A 134 -8.65 -6.06 -6.79
N ALA A 135 -8.20 -6.74 -5.73
CA ALA A 135 -7.53 -8.04 -5.77
C ALA A 135 -6.19 -8.07 -6.53
N THR A 136 -5.55 -6.91 -6.74
CA THR A 136 -4.22 -6.79 -7.37
C THR A 136 -3.23 -6.06 -6.48
N SER A 137 -1.94 -6.18 -6.76
CA SER A 137 -0.91 -5.50 -5.97
C SER A 137 0.14 -4.78 -6.82
N LEU A 138 0.56 -3.62 -6.35
CA LEU A 138 1.84 -3.01 -6.64
C LEU A 138 2.81 -3.34 -5.50
N ARG A 139 3.91 -4.01 -5.83
CA ARG A 139 4.90 -4.46 -4.87
C ARG A 139 6.24 -3.80 -5.13
N LEU A 140 6.88 -3.22 -4.12
CA LEU A 140 8.18 -2.58 -4.25
C LEU A 140 9.30 -3.55 -3.86
N ALA A 141 10.33 -3.67 -4.69
CA ALA A 141 11.54 -4.41 -4.36
C ALA A 141 12.37 -3.67 -3.28
N ASN A 142 13.44 -4.32 -2.78
CA ASN A 142 14.30 -3.74 -1.77
C ASN A 142 15.10 -2.54 -2.30
N GLY A 143 15.22 -1.49 -1.50
CA GLY A 143 15.98 -0.28 -1.84
C GLY A 143 15.30 0.65 -2.83
N ILE A 144 14.03 0.41 -3.18
CA ILE A 144 13.32 1.21 -4.16
C ILE A 144 12.71 2.46 -3.51
N THR A 145 12.87 3.60 -4.18
CA THR A 145 12.14 4.83 -3.88
C THR A 145 11.39 5.25 -5.13
N ILE A 146 10.07 5.07 -5.12
CA ILE A 146 9.22 5.62 -6.18
C ILE A 146 9.02 7.11 -5.89
N PRO A 147 9.29 8.01 -6.86
CA PRO A 147 9.14 9.45 -6.70
C PRO A 147 7.65 9.83 -6.62
N ALA A 148 7.33 11.12 -6.79
CA ALA A 148 6.01 11.69 -6.57
C ALA A 148 4.94 11.29 -7.63
N ILE A 149 4.80 10.00 -7.93
CA ILE A 149 3.77 9.44 -8.81
C ILE A 149 2.49 9.23 -7.98
N PRO A 150 1.32 9.77 -8.35
CA PRO A 150 0.09 9.52 -7.62
C PRO A 150 -0.38 8.06 -7.79
N LEU A 151 -0.85 7.44 -6.70
CA LEU A 151 -1.45 6.10 -6.71
C LEU A 151 -2.93 6.17 -6.35
N ASN A 152 -3.79 5.59 -7.19
CA ASN A 152 -5.16 5.24 -6.83
C ASN A 152 -5.20 3.77 -6.42
N LEU A 153 -5.50 3.52 -5.14
CA LEU A 153 -5.44 2.21 -4.53
C LEU A 153 -6.84 1.68 -4.23
N ARG A 154 -7.19 0.54 -4.82
CA ARG A 154 -8.48 -0.13 -4.60
C ARG A 154 -8.28 -1.53 -4.01
N GLY A 155 -9.19 -1.93 -3.12
CA GLY A 155 -9.24 -3.26 -2.54
C GLY A 155 -8.06 -3.66 -1.65
N THR A 156 -8.01 -4.95 -1.31
CA THR A 156 -7.14 -5.48 -0.26
C THR A 156 -5.75 -5.94 -0.73
N GLY A 157 -5.50 -5.97 -2.04
CA GLY A 157 -4.31 -6.60 -2.61
C GLY A 157 -4.57 -7.98 -3.23
N ALA A 158 -3.58 -8.53 -3.93
CA ALA A 158 -3.58 -9.91 -4.40
C ALA A 158 -3.37 -10.91 -3.24
N ASN A 159 -3.93 -12.11 -3.37
CA ASN A 159 -3.68 -13.21 -2.43
C ASN A 159 -2.20 -13.63 -2.49
N ASN A 160 -1.51 -13.66 -1.35
CA ASN A 160 -0.11 -14.06 -1.26
C ASN A 160 0.04 -15.58 -1.10
N GLY A 161 -0.39 -16.36 -2.11
CA GLY A 161 -0.25 -17.83 -2.15
C GLY A 161 -1.14 -18.62 -1.18
N THR A 162 -1.84 -17.96 -0.25
CA THR A 162 -2.83 -18.56 0.65
C THR A 162 -4.10 -17.72 0.62
N ALA A 163 -5.26 -18.37 0.49
CA ALA A 163 -6.54 -17.68 0.39
C ALA A 163 -6.78 -16.79 1.63
N GLY A 164 -7.12 -15.52 1.40
CA GLY A 164 -7.37 -14.55 2.48
C GLY A 164 -6.11 -13.87 3.02
N ASN A 165 -4.92 -14.28 2.60
CA ASN A 165 -3.66 -13.66 3.01
C ASN A 165 -3.30 -12.48 2.09
N PHE A 166 -3.91 -11.32 2.34
CA PHE A 166 -3.66 -10.11 1.56
C PHE A 166 -2.73 -9.15 2.30
N SER A 167 -1.56 -8.87 1.69
CA SER A 167 -0.52 -7.97 2.23
C SER A 167 -0.60 -6.55 1.69
N GLY A 168 -1.74 -6.17 1.10
CA GLY A 168 -2.01 -4.83 0.55
C GLY A 168 -1.98 -4.75 -0.97
N GLY A 169 -2.77 -3.82 -1.52
CA GLY A 169 -2.67 -3.43 -2.92
C GLY A 169 -1.44 -2.54 -3.17
N LEU A 170 -0.90 -1.88 -2.15
CA LEU A 170 0.47 -1.38 -2.13
C LEU A 170 1.25 -2.09 -1.03
N THR A 171 2.40 -2.66 -1.37
CA THR A 171 3.21 -3.43 -0.42
C THR A 171 4.69 -3.48 -0.82
N THR A 172 5.53 -4.07 0.03
CA THR A 172 6.93 -4.39 -0.29
C THR A 172 7.07 -5.88 -0.58
N ALA A 173 8.17 -6.28 -1.23
CA ALA A 173 8.62 -7.66 -1.16
C ALA A 173 8.99 -8.06 0.28
N ASP A 174 9.08 -9.37 0.53
CA ASP A 174 9.61 -9.89 1.79
C ASP A 174 11.06 -9.41 1.98
N ASN A 175 11.42 -9.04 3.20
CA ASN A 175 12.72 -8.48 3.59
C ASN A 175 13.11 -7.19 2.85
N ALA A 176 12.18 -6.51 2.19
CA ALA A 176 12.46 -5.26 1.47
C ALA A 176 12.13 -4.04 2.33
N SER A 177 13.02 -3.05 2.32
CA SER A 177 12.73 -1.68 2.72
C SER A 177 12.58 -0.82 1.46
N ALA A 178 11.46 -0.13 1.31
CA ALA A 178 11.18 0.71 0.15
C ALA A 178 10.33 1.92 0.51
N THR A 179 10.38 2.95 -0.34
CA THR A 179 9.67 4.21 -0.15
C THR A 179 8.71 4.48 -1.29
N TRP A 180 7.49 4.89 -0.95
CA TRP A 180 6.52 5.50 -1.86
C TRP A 180 6.36 6.98 -1.51
N SER A 181 6.77 7.86 -2.43
CA SER A 181 6.80 9.30 -2.18
C SER A 181 5.59 10.07 -2.71
N GLY A 182 4.87 9.50 -3.67
CA GLY A 182 3.65 10.11 -4.20
C GLY A 182 2.46 9.96 -3.26
N SER A 183 1.38 10.70 -3.55
CA SER A 183 0.13 10.56 -2.81
C SER A 183 -0.50 9.18 -3.04
N VAL A 184 -1.15 8.63 -2.03
CA VAL A 184 -1.97 7.42 -2.15
C VAL A 184 -3.43 7.78 -1.90
N THR A 185 -4.24 7.79 -2.95
CA THR A 185 -5.69 7.97 -2.84
C THR A 185 -6.34 6.61 -2.60
N LEU A 186 -7.00 6.46 -1.45
CA LEU A 186 -7.88 5.32 -1.21
C LEU A 186 -9.06 5.45 -2.17
N GLY A 187 -9.32 4.42 -2.98
CA GLY A 187 -10.38 4.43 -3.98
C GLY A 187 -11.68 3.75 -3.53
N ASP A 188 -11.65 3.05 -2.40
CA ASP A 188 -12.80 2.38 -1.77
C ASP A 188 -12.58 2.24 -0.25
N SER A 189 -13.57 1.67 0.46
CA SER A 189 -13.56 1.51 1.92
C SER A 189 -12.64 0.40 2.44
N ASN A 190 -12.03 -0.41 1.55
CA ASN A 190 -11.21 -1.57 1.92
C ASN A 190 -9.78 -1.50 1.36
N ALA A 191 -9.36 -0.33 0.88
CA ALA A 191 -8.00 -0.10 0.42
C ALA A 191 -7.00 -0.51 1.51
N ARG A 192 -6.13 -1.46 1.17
CA ARG A 192 -5.13 -2.00 2.09
C ARG A 192 -3.74 -1.66 1.64
N ILE A 193 -2.97 -1.09 2.56
CA ILE A 193 -1.53 -0.88 2.39
C ILE A 193 -0.81 -1.84 3.33
N GLY A 194 0.36 -2.32 2.94
CA GLY A 194 1.05 -3.30 3.75
C GLY A 194 2.54 -3.38 3.51
N SER A 195 3.10 -4.48 3.96
CA SER A 195 4.51 -4.82 3.79
C SER A 195 4.65 -6.33 3.60
N GLY A 196 5.71 -6.73 2.93
CA GLY A 196 6.17 -8.11 2.96
C GLY A 196 6.61 -8.53 4.36
N ASN A 197 6.80 -9.83 4.56
CA ASN A 197 7.35 -10.38 5.80
C ASN A 197 8.71 -9.74 6.09
N ASN A 198 8.95 -9.29 7.32
CA ASN A 198 10.16 -8.55 7.71
C ASN A 198 10.48 -7.33 6.80
N GLY A 199 9.50 -6.85 6.02
CA GLY A 199 9.64 -5.71 5.14
C GLY A 199 9.28 -4.40 5.85
N THR A 200 9.73 -3.27 5.30
CA THR A 200 9.32 -1.94 5.75
C THR A 200 8.90 -1.08 4.56
N LEU A 201 7.63 -0.70 4.50
CA LEU A 201 7.14 0.28 3.53
C LEU A 201 7.12 1.68 4.16
N HIS A 202 7.88 2.61 3.60
CA HIS A 202 7.85 4.02 3.97
C HIS A 202 6.92 4.79 3.05
N LEU A 203 5.92 5.46 3.62
CA LEU A 203 5.02 6.37 2.91
C LEU A 203 5.36 7.80 3.31
N SER A 204 6.11 8.49 2.45
CA SER A 204 6.46 9.90 2.64
C SER A 204 5.42 10.84 2.03
N GLY A 205 4.71 10.41 0.99
CA GLY A 205 3.55 11.11 0.45
C GLY A 205 2.28 10.95 1.31
N PRO A 206 1.28 11.83 1.17
CA PRO A 206 0.05 11.76 1.94
C PRO A 206 -0.88 10.65 1.44
N ILE A 207 -1.60 10.03 2.36
CA ILE A 207 -2.75 9.18 2.09
C ILE A 207 -4.01 10.06 2.08
N LEU A 208 -4.73 10.01 0.97
CA LEU A 208 -5.90 10.81 0.68
C LEU A 208 -7.16 9.94 0.62
N GLY A 209 -8.31 10.52 0.96
CA GLY A 209 -9.61 9.92 0.70
C GLY A 209 -10.27 10.53 -0.53
N SER A 210 -10.83 9.71 -1.43
CA SER A 210 -11.74 10.13 -2.52
C SER A 210 -13.20 10.48 -2.11
N GLY A 211 -13.51 10.77 -0.83
CA GLY A 211 -14.88 10.77 -0.29
C GLY A 211 -15.05 10.38 1.20
N ALA A 212 -16.29 10.08 1.62
CA ALA A 212 -16.62 9.69 3.00
C ALA A 212 -16.37 8.17 3.25
N ASN A 213 -16.07 7.80 4.49
CA ASN A 213 -15.94 6.40 4.97
C ASN A 213 -14.82 5.56 4.35
N GLN A 214 -13.77 6.17 3.82
CA GLN A 214 -12.61 5.44 3.30
C GLN A 214 -11.65 5.14 4.43
N SER A 215 -11.76 3.91 4.89
CA SER A 215 -10.92 3.41 5.97
C SER A 215 -9.60 2.91 5.40
N LEU A 216 -8.53 3.10 6.15
CA LEU A 216 -7.23 2.54 5.83
C LEU A 216 -7.09 1.19 6.54
N SER A 217 -6.89 0.12 5.77
CA SER A 217 -6.49 -1.18 6.32
C SER A 217 -4.97 -1.35 6.18
N LEU A 218 -4.33 -1.86 7.23
CA LEU A 218 -2.91 -2.19 7.24
C LEU A 218 -2.70 -3.67 7.49
N SER A 219 -1.83 -4.32 6.72
CA SER A 219 -1.49 -5.73 6.92
C SER A 219 -0.10 -6.07 6.41
N SER A 220 0.69 -6.81 7.19
CA SER A 220 1.81 -7.59 6.65
C SER A 220 1.37 -8.96 6.13
N GLY A 221 2.31 -9.72 5.56
CA GLY A 221 2.14 -11.15 5.29
C GLY A 221 1.92 -11.98 6.57
N SER A 222 1.26 -13.14 6.41
CA SER A 222 1.05 -14.14 7.47
C SER A 222 2.36 -14.89 7.75
N SER A 223 3.07 -14.45 8.79
CA SER A 223 4.38 -14.99 9.17
C SER A 223 4.62 -14.73 10.67
N THR A 224 5.65 -15.36 11.22
CA THR A 224 6.19 -15.00 12.55
C THR A 224 7.03 -13.73 12.50
N THR A 225 7.56 -13.36 11.32
CA THR A 225 8.35 -12.15 11.08
C THR A 225 7.50 -11.11 10.35
N LEU A 226 6.75 -10.32 11.11
CA LEU A 226 5.82 -9.34 10.57
C LEU A 226 6.54 -8.09 10.05
N GLY A 227 5.98 -7.50 9.00
CA GLY A 227 6.48 -6.26 8.40
C GLY A 227 5.93 -4.99 9.06
N THR A 228 6.45 -3.86 8.63
CA THR A 228 6.12 -2.53 9.13
C THR A 228 5.69 -1.59 8.01
N VAL A 229 4.63 -0.82 8.23
CA VAL A 229 4.28 0.34 7.41
C VAL A 229 4.61 1.60 8.21
N VAL A 230 5.41 2.50 7.63
CA VAL A 230 5.81 3.78 8.23
C VAL A 230 5.07 4.91 7.54
N LEU A 231 4.29 5.69 8.29
CA LEU A 231 3.57 6.85 7.76
C LEU A 231 4.28 8.14 8.16
N SER A 232 4.75 8.88 7.17
CA SER A 232 5.46 10.16 7.36
C SER A 232 4.74 11.34 6.72
N GLY A 233 3.89 11.09 5.70
CA GLY A 233 3.05 12.11 5.09
C GLY A 233 1.88 12.55 5.99
N ALA A 234 1.42 13.80 5.81
CA ALA A 234 0.23 14.32 6.49
C ALA A 234 -1.04 13.75 5.82
N ASN A 235 -1.68 12.77 6.45
CA ASN A 235 -2.81 12.05 5.86
C ASN A 235 -4.14 12.76 6.16
N ASN A 236 -5.07 12.77 5.21
CA ASN A 236 -6.35 13.50 5.32
C ASN A 236 -7.61 12.69 4.95
N PHE A 237 -7.50 11.36 4.90
CA PHE A 237 -8.67 10.48 4.75
C PHE A 237 -9.60 10.59 5.97
N THR A 238 -10.89 10.34 5.77
CA THR A 238 -11.94 10.56 6.79
C THR A 238 -12.37 9.30 7.54
N GLY A 239 -11.98 8.11 7.04
CA GLY A 239 -12.33 6.84 7.67
C GLY A 239 -11.41 6.46 8.83
N ASN A 240 -11.73 5.30 9.42
CA ASN A 240 -10.95 4.73 10.52
C ASN A 240 -9.74 3.97 10.00
N ILE A 241 -8.85 3.60 10.92
CA ILE A 241 -7.65 2.83 10.59
C ILE A 241 -7.75 1.48 11.27
N SER A 242 -7.45 0.42 10.53
CA SER A 242 -7.50 -0.95 11.03
C SER A 242 -6.19 -1.66 10.78
N ILE A 243 -5.49 -2.06 11.84
CA ILE A 243 -4.32 -2.93 11.76
C ILE A 243 -4.81 -4.37 11.81
N VAL A 244 -4.80 -5.02 10.64
CA VAL A 244 -5.15 -6.44 10.50
C VAL A 244 -3.99 -7.29 10.98
N ARG A 245 -2.76 -6.96 10.57
CA ARG A 245 -1.55 -7.72 10.88
C ARG A 245 -0.30 -6.83 10.83
N GLY A 246 0.66 -7.06 11.73
CA GLY A 246 1.97 -6.40 11.68
C GLY A 246 1.97 -5.00 12.27
N ASN A 247 2.92 -4.17 11.86
CA ASN A 247 3.21 -2.92 12.56
C ASN A 247 2.83 -1.69 11.73
N LEU A 248 2.15 -0.73 12.37
CA LEU A 248 2.08 0.66 11.93
C LEU A 248 3.06 1.47 12.77
N ARG A 249 3.96 2.21 12.13
CA ARG A 249 4.91 3.10 12.80
C ARG A 249 4.78 4.53 12.29
N LEU A 250 4.90 5.53 13.15
CA LEU A 250 4.97 6.92 12.75
C LEU A 250 6.39 7.27 12.25
N GLY A 251 6.46 8.01 11.14
CA GLY A 251 7.68 8.66 10.65
C GLY A 251 7.69 10.17 10.83
N ALA A 252 6.57 10.75 11.28
CA ALA A 252 6.42 12.15 11.67
C ALA A 252 5.26 12.31 12.66
N ALA A 253 5.18 13.46 13.33
CA ALA A 253 4.09 13.76 14.27
C ALA A 253 2.77 14.02 13.55
N ASN A 254 1.66 13.60 14.16
CA ASN A 254 0.29 13.78 13.67
C ASN A 254 0.08 13.38 12.20
N THR A 255 0.71 12.29 11.76
CA THR A 255 0.52 11.80 10.39
C THR A 255 -0.86 11.20 10.21
N LEU A 256 -1.45 10.60 11.25
CA LEU A 256 -2.82 10.08 11.19
C LEU A 256 -3.86 11.19 11.40
N PRO A 257 -5.03 11.13 10.74
CA PRO A 257 -6.11 12.10 10.97
C PRO A 257 -6.60 12.09 12.42
N ALA A 258 -6.71 13.26 13.04
CA ALA A 258 -7.18 13.39 14.42
C ALA A 258 -8.62 12.90 14.64
N THR A 259 -9.41 12.81 13.57
CA THR A 259 -10.79 12.30 13.60
C THR A 259 -10.88 10.77 13.53
N ALA A 260 -9.78 10.08 13.24
CA ALA A 260 -9.79 8.63 13.04
C ALA A 260 -9.78 7.87 14.37
N ILE A 261 -10.54 6.78 14.42
CA ILE A 261 -10.33 5.72 15.41
C ILE A 261 -9.31 4.74 14.82
N LEU A 262 -8.29 4.40 15.60
CA LEU A 262 -7.32 3.36 15.26
C LEU A 262 -7.66 2.05 15.99
N ASP A 263 -7.92 1.00 15.21
CA ASP A 263 -8.09 -0.36 15.70
C ASP A 263 -6.75 -1.08 15.63
N VAL A 264 -6.09 -1.22 16.78
CA VAL A 264 -4.73 -1.78 16.90
C VAL A 264 -4.75 -3.31 16.83
N GLY A 265 -5.92 -3.95 16.66
CA GLY A 265 -6.03 -5.39 16.47
C GLY A 265 -7.41 -5.69 15.89
N SER A 266 -7.57 -5.51 14.59
CA SER A 266 -8.89 -5.48 13.96
C SER A 266 -9.41 -6.84 13.50
N ALA A 267 -8.63 -7.91 13.66
CA ALA A 267 -8.95 -9.24 13.14
C ALA A 267 -8.63 -10.35 14.16
N ASN A 268 -9.47 -11.39 14.19
CA ASN A 268 -9.28 -12.58 15.03
C ASN A 268 -8.26 -13.53 14.41
N ILE A 269 -7.00 -13.09 14.36
CA ILE A 269 -5.86 -13.87 13.86
C ILE A 269 -4.86 -14.10 14.99
N VAL A 270 -3.79 -14.86 14.76
CA VAL A 270 -2.77 -15.16 15.79
C VAL A 270 -1.58 -14.20 15.73
N GLU A 271 -1.37 -13.59 14.57
CA GLU A 271 -0.27 -12.68 14.34
C GLU A 271 -0.49 -11.34 15.07
N ASN A 272 0.58 -10.87 15.70
CA ASN A 272 0.54 -9.65 16.50
C ASN A 272 0.32 -8.40 15.66
N THR A 273 -0.09 -7.34 16.35
CA THR A 273 -0.34 -6.03 15.75
C THR A 273 0.24 -4.94 16.65
N THR A 274 0.92 -3.97 16.05
CA THR A 274 1.59 -2.91 16.81
C THR A 274 1.30 -1.55 16.21
N PHE A 275 1.01 -0.57 17.06
CA PHE A 275 1.12 0.84 16.73
C PHE A 275 2.31 1.46 17.49
N ASP A 276 3.33 1.88 16.75
CA ASP A 276 4.56 2.45 17.29
C ASP A 276 4.66 3.95 16.99
N LEU A 277 4.72 4.76 18.04
CA LEU A 277 4.90 6.21 17.93
C LEU A 277 6.30 6.61 17.46
N ALA A 278 7.33 5.80 17.72
CA ALA A 278 8.71 6.05 17.31
C ALA A 278 9.23 7.48 17.60
N GLY A 279 8.85 8.07 18.72
CA GLY A 279 9.26 9.40 19.16
C GLY A 279 8.39 10.55 18.67
N PHE A 280 7.31 10.24 17.94
CA PHE A 280 6.40 11.23 17.39
C PHE A 280 5.06 11.26 18.12
N SER A 281 4.63 12.46 18.51
CA SER A 281 3.31 12.65 19.12
C SER A 281 2.19 12.52 18.09
N GLN A 282 1.04 12.01 18.53
CA GLN A 282 -0.13 11.77 17.69
C GLN A 282 -1.43 12.09 18.44
N SER A 283 -2.40 12.68 17.75
CA SER A 283 -3.78 12.83 18.23
C SER A 283 -4.73 11.93 17.47
N LEU A 284 -5.64 11.24 18.15
CA LEU A 284 -6.67 10.38 17.54
C LEU A 284 -8.03 10.58 18.22
N ALA A 285 -9.11 10.30 17.49
CA ALA A 285 -10.46 10.29 18.05
C ALA A 285 -10.71 9.05 18.92
N GLY A 286 -9.85 8.04 18.82
CA GLY A 286 -9.89 6.86 19.66
C GLY A 286 -8.86 5.81 19.25
N LEU A 287 -8.62 4.90 20.18
CA LEU A 287 -8.03 3.59 19.93
C LEU A 287 -9.03 2.54 20.38
N ARG A 288 -9.03 1.42 19.69
CA ARG A 288 -9.74 0.22 20.12
C ARG A 288 -8.94 -1.02 19.77
N ARG A 289 -9.45 -2.15 20.24
CA ARG A 289 -9.09 -3.48 19.78
C ARG A 289 -10.39 -4.22 19.53
N THR A 290 -10.61 -4.68 18.30
CA THR A 290 -11.80 -5.48 17.96
C THR A 290 -11.55 -6.98 18.09
N SER A 291 -10.30 -7.43 17.97
CA SER A 291 -9.92 -8.84 18.11
C SER A 291 -10.25 -9.38 19.49
N THR A 292 -10.97 -10.50 19.50
CA THR A 292 -11.29 -11.31 20.68
C THR A 292 -10.31 -12.47 20.87
N ASN A 293 -9.33 -12.64 19.98
CA ASN A 293 -8.33 -13.70 20.10
C ASN A 293 -7.33 -13.37 21.22
N ALA A 294 -7.37 -14.16 22.31
CA ALA A 294 -6.52 -13.97 23.48
C ALA A 294 -5.03 -14.19 23.21
N THR A 295 -4.65 -14.91 22.15
CA THR A 295 -3.24 -15.18 21.83
C THR A 295 -2.57 -14.08 21.01
N GLN A 296 -3.35 -13.22 20.36
CA GLN A 296 -2.82 -12.09 19.61
C GLN A 296 -2.43 -10.95 20.55
N ALA A 297 -1.17 -10.55 20.54
CA ALA A 297 -0.76 -9.31 21.18
C ALA A 297 -1.11 -8.12 20.27
N SER A 298 -1.83 -7.15 20.83
CA SER A 298 -2.07 -5.85 20.19
C SER A 298 -1.48 -4.77 21.09
N THR A 299 -0.49 -4.05 20.56
CA THR A 299 0.39 -3.21 21.37
C THR A 299 0.43 -1.78 20.83
N VAL A 300 0.36 -0.81 21.73
CA VAL A 300 0.78 0.57 21.46
C VAL A 300 2.10 0.80 22.18
N THR A 301 3.09 1.33 21.48
CA THR A 301 4.44 1.51 22.03
C THR A 301 5.08 2.81 21.52
N ASN A 302 6.20 3.16 22.12
CA ASN A 302 7.14 4.13 21.61
C ASN A 302 8.53 3.48 21.60
N SER A 303 9.00 3.06 20.43
CA SER A 303 10.32 2.42 20.30
C SER A 303 11.49 3.40 20.39
N SER A 304 11.24 4.71 20.41
CA SER A 304 12.26 5.76 20.49
C SER A 304 12.53 6.17 21.92
N ALA A 305 13.79 6.53 22.20
CA ALA A 305 14.15 7.19 23.46
C ALA A 305 13.57 8.62 23.57
N THR A 306 13.16 9.22 22.45
CA THR A 306 12.46 10.51 22.46
C THR A 306 11.04 10.30 22.99
N ALA A 307 10.66 11.06 24.01
CA ALA A 307 9.31 10.98 24.57
C ALA A 307 8.26 11.39 23.53
N ALA A 308 7.20 10.59 23.41
CA ALA A 308 6.07 10.87 22.54
C ALA A 308 4.77 10.98 23.35
N THR A 309 3.86 11.83 22.88
CA THR A 309 2.51 11.97 23.47
C THR A 309 1.47 11.38 22.54
N LEU A 310 0.70 10.42 23.05
CA LEU A 310 -0.55 10.00 22.40
C LEU A 310 -1.71 10.72 23.06
N THR A 311 -2.33 11.63 22.32
CA THR A 311 -3.54 12.34 22.72
C THR A 311 -4.76 11.62 22.17
N ARG A 312 -5.76 11.39 23.02
CA ARG A 312 -7.02 10.76 22.61
C ARG A 312 -8.20 11.57 23.10
N ASP A 313 -9.13 11.86 22.18
CA ASP A 313 -10.47 12.28 22.57
C ASP A 313 -11.23 11.06 23.08
N VAL A 314 -11.38 10.93 24.39
CA VAL A 314 -12.11 9.80 24.97
C VAL A 314 -13.61 10.04 24.79
N ARG A 315 -14.18 9.59 23.66
CA ARG A 315 -15.60 9.22 23.65
C ARG A 315 -15.73 7.87 24.31
N TYR A 316 -16.11 7.87 25.60
CA TYR A 316 -16.48 6.68 26.34
C TYR A 316 -17.58 5.93 25.58
N VAL A 317 -17.24 4.83 24.92
CA VAL A 317 -18.21 3.84 24.44
C VAL A 317 -18.16 2.71 25.44
N ALA A 318 -19.15 2.65 26.33
CA ALA A 318 -19.37 1.49 27.17
C ALA A 318 -19.57 0.28 26.24
N SER A 319 -18.58 -0.61 26.17
CA SER A 319 -18.84 -1.96 25.67
C SER A 319 -19.73 -2.63 26.71
N GLY A 320 -20.90 -3.11 26.29
CA GLY A 320 -21.79 -3.91 27.11
C GLY A 320 -21.02 -5.02 27.83
N SER A 321 -21.46 -5.31 29.04
CA SER A 321 -20.95 -6.35 29.93
C SER A 321 -20.61 -7.65 29.19
N GLY A 322 -19.32 -7.94 29.00
CA GLY A 322 -18.85 -9.23 28.48
C GLY A 322 -17.58 -9.23 27.63
N ALA A 323 -17.10 -8.09 27.13
CA ALA A 323 -15.84 -8.04 26.37
C ALA A 323 -14.64 -7.89 27.32
N ASN A 324 -13.73 -8.87 27.31
CA ASN A 324 -12.46 -8.82 28.05
C ASN A 324 -11.68 -7.54 27.73
N VAL A 325 -11.59 -6.62 28.69
CA VAL A 325 -10.86 -5.34 28.58
C VAL A 325 -9.33 -5.52 28.78
N ASN A 326 -8.80 -6.74 28.72
CA ASN A 326 -7.45 -7.08 29.21
C ASN A 326 -6.35 -7.32 28.14
N ALA A 327 -6.43 -6.81 26.90
CA ALA A 327 -5.43 -7.18 25.87
C ALA A 327 -4.91 -6.07 24.93
N LEU A 328 -5.20 -4.79 25.18
CA LEU A 328 -4.46 -3.69 24.55
C LEU A 328 -3.32 -3.28 25.49
N SER A 329 -2.11 -3.72 25.19
CA SER A 329 -0.93 -3.34 25.96
C SER A 329 -0.47 -1.95 25.52
N ILE A 330 -0.27 -1.04 26.48
CA ILE A 330 0.45 0.21 26.25
C ILE A 330 1.77 0.07 26.99
N ASP A 331 2.86 -0.10 26.25
CA ASP A 331 4.19 -0.11 26.84
C ASP A 331 4.53 1.32 27.30
N ALA A 332 4.67 1.50 28.61
CA ALA A 332 4.75 2.82 29.24
C ALA A 332 6.18 3.39 29.26
N ALA A 333 7.20 2.63 28.84
CA ALA A 333 8.57 3.14 28.77
C ALA A 333 8.67 4.26 27.71
N GLY A 334 8.98 5.49 28.13
CA GLY A 334 9.12 6.64 27.22
C GLY A 334 7.80 7.22 26.69
N PHE A 335 6.69 6.96 27.37
CA PHE A 335 5.34 7.31 26.92
C PHE A 335 4.62 8.29 27.86
N MET A 336 4.11 9.42 27.34
CA MET A 336 3.14 10.25 28.06
C MET A 336 1.74 10.00 27.49
N LEU A 337 0.85 9.41 28.29
CA LEU A 337 -0.56 9.28 27.92
C LEU A 337 -1.28 10.56 28.30
N SER A 338 -1.94 11.21 27.33
CA SER A 338 -2.77 12.37 27.56
C SER A 338 -4.20 12.08 27.11
N ALA A 339 -5.16 12.23 28.03
CA ALA A 339 -6.58 12.15 27.72
C ALA A 339 -7.22 13.52 27.94
N THR A 340 -7.88 14.03 26.91
CA THR A 340 -8.66 15.27 27.01
C THR A 340 -10.12 14.90 27.20
N PHE A 341 -10.69 15.32 28.33
CA PHE A 341 -12.09 15.16 28.65
C PHE A 341 -12.79 16.50 28.46
N ALA A 342 -13.79 16.55 27.57
CA ALA A 342 -14.64 17.72 27.41
C ALA A 342 -15.85 17.59 28.37
N ILE A 343 -15.91 18.48 29.37
CA ILE A 343 -17.09 18.66 30.21
C ILE A 343 -17.95 19.75 29.58
N ASN A 344 -19.08 19.34 29.01
CA ASN A 344 -20.08 20.25 28.48
C ASN A 344 -21.10 20.56 29.58
N TYR A 345 -21.33 21.84 29.88
CA TYR A 345 -22.33 22.28 30.85
C TYR A 345 -23.10 23.50 30.33
N ARG A 346 -24.32 23.70 30.82
CA ARG A 346 -25.13 24.89 30.53
C ARG A 346 -25.22 25.74 31.78
N SER A 347 -24.99 27.05 31.63
CA SER A 347 -25.22 28.03 32.69
C SER A 347 -25.93 29.24 32.10
N SER A 348 -27.06 29.63 32.69
CA SER A 348 -27.89 30.77 32.26
C SER A 348 -28.25 30.76 30.77
N GLY A 349 -28.63 29.59 30.23
CA GLY A 349 -29.04 29.43 28.83
C GLY A 349 -27.89 29.41 27.80
N LYS A 350 -26.64 29.60 28.24
CA LYS A 350 -25.44 29.49 27.38
C LYS A 350 -24.77 28.14 27.58
N ALA A 351 -24.28 27.55 26.50
CA ALA A 351 -23.48 26.33 26.53
C ALA A 351 -22.00 26.68 26.74
N TYR A 352 -21.33 25.93 27.61
CA TYR A 352 -19.91 26.04 27.91
C TYR A 352 -19.26 24.67 27.76
N THR A 353 -18.03 24.65 27.28
CA THR A 353 -17.19 23.45 27.20
C THR A 353 -15.90 23.75 27.97
N GLN A 354 -15.61 22.95 29.00
CA GLN A 354 -14.33 22.94 29.69
C GLN A 354 -13.57 21.68 29.31
N SER A 355 -12.30 21.83 28.90
CA SER A 355 -11.43 20.70 28.57
C SER A 355 -10.47 20.43 29.73
N ILE A 356 -10.51 19.23 30.29
CA ILE A 356 -9.55 18.74 31.28
C ILE A 356 -8.60 17.79 30.58
N THR A 357 -7.31 18.11 30.60
CA THR A 357 -6.26 17.21 30.08
C THR A 357 -5.62 16.49 31.26
N VAL A 358 -5.74 15.16 31.30
CA VAL A 358 -5.07 14.32 32.29
C VAL A 358 -3.86 13.70 31.62
N THR A 359 -2.67 14.09 32.07
CA THR A 359 -1.41 13.49 31.62
C THR A 359 -0.90 12.55 32.69
N ARG A 360 -0.72 11.27 32.36
CA ARG A 360 0.04 10.36 33.22
C ARG A 360 1.52 10.57 32.90
N ALA A 361 2.22 11.28 33.78
CA ALA A 361 3.68 11.25 33.79
C ALA A 361 4.16 9.84 34.17
N THR A 362 5.18 9.34 33.49
CA THR A 362 5.93 8.17 33.97
C THR A 362 6.54 8.50 35.34
N PRO A 363 6.54 7.58 36.31
CA PRO A 363 7.36 7.69 37.52
C PRO A 363 8.84 7.86 37.16
#